data_AF-A0A1C6A0J2-F1
#
_entry.id   AF-A0A1C6A0J2-F1
#
_cell.length_a   1.000
_cell.length_b   1.000
_cell.length_c   1.000
_cell.angle_alpha   90.00
_cell.angle_beta   90.00
_cell.angle_gamma   90.00
#
_symmetry.space_group_name_H-M   'P 1'
#
loop_
_entity.id
_entity.type
_entity.pdbx_description
1 polymer ?
#
loop_
_entity_poly.entity_id
_entity_poly.type
_entity_poly.pdbx_seq_one_letter_code
_entity_poly.pdbx_strand_id
1 'polypeptide(L)'
;MIAFSSDHIKYHLHYSAEYRPARLKKLVNGGTILSYLTELDRSVAEAIERQVGKMLENDTEYLRAVAVGDLAKARGLENMDRLIARDPVYAAMVYV
;
A
#
# COMPACT_ATOMS: atom_id res chain seq x y z
N MET A 1 7.15 6.80 20.06
CA MET A 1 7.09 7.76 18.93
C MET A 1 6.59 6.97 17.73
N ILE A 2 5.40 7.28 17.20
CA ILE A 2 4.88 6.62 15.99
C ILE A 2 5.59 7.29 14.80
N ALA A 3 6.58 6.62 14.23
CA ALA A 3 7.29 7.12 13.06
C ALA A 3 6.67 6.49 11.81
N PHE A 4 6.15 7.32 10.90
CA PHE A 4 5.73 6.86 9.58
C PHE A 4 6.99 6.59 8.74
N SER A 5 7.45 5.34 8.72
CA SER A 5 8.57 4.93 7.86
C SER A 5 8.14 4.62 6.43
N SER A 6 6.83 4.45 6.19
CA SER A 6 6.27 4.07 4.89
C SER A 6 6.43 5.18 3.84
N ASP A 7 7.01 4.84 2.68
CA ASP A 7 7.25 5.81 1.60
C ASP A 7 5.95 6.39 1.03
N HIS A 8 4.85 5.64 1.01
CA HIS A 8 3.57 6.15 0.51
C HIS A 8 2.98 7.27 1.38
N ILE A 9 3.25 7.29 2.69
CA ILE A 9 2.82 8.41 3.54
C ILE A 9 3.58 9.68 3.17
N LYS A 10 4.89 9.56 2.88
CA LYS A 10 5.71 10.68 2.41
C LYS A 10 5.19 11.20 1.07
N TYR A 11 4.91 10.30 0.14
CA TYR A 11 4.36 10.65 -1.17
C TYR A 11 2.98 11.30 -1.08
N HIS A 12 2.09 10.77 -0.25
CA HIS A 12 0.76 11.34 -0.04
C HIS A 12 0.82 12.76 0.54
N LEU A 13 1.70 12.99 1.52
CA LEU A 13 1.89 14.30 2.12
C LEU A 13 2.47 15.31 1.13
N HIS A 14 3.48 14.90 0.36
CA HIS A 14 4.08 15.76 -0.67
C HIS A 14 3.04 16.16 -1.73
N TYR A 15 2.34 15.16 -2.29
CA TYR A 15 1.26 15.39 -3.25
C TYR A 15 0.15 16.29 -2.66
N SER A 16 -0.27 16.02 -1.42
CA SER A 16 -1.32 16.82 -0.77
C SER A 16 -0.90 18.26 -0.51
N ALA A 17 0.37 18.51 -0.20
CA ALA A 17 0.87 19.86 -0.01
C ALA A 17 0.88 20.66 -1.33
N GLU A 18 1.21 20.00 -2.44
CA GLU A 18 1.28 20.60 -3.76
C GLU A 18 -0.10 20.81 -4.40
N TYR A 19 -0.95 19.77 -4.37
CA TYR A 19 -2.21 19.75 -5.12
C TYR A 19 -3.48 19.92 -4.27
N ARG A 20 -3.39 19.71 -2.94
CA ARG A 20 -4.54 19.72 -2.01
C ARG A 20 -4.28 20.50 -0.69
N PRO A 21 -3.59 21.67 -0.69
CA PRO A 21 -3.10 22.29 0.55
C PRO A 21 -4.20 22.65 1.55
N ALA A 22 -5.39 23.05 1.06
CA ALA A 22 -6.53 23.38 1.92
C ALA A 22 -7.03 22.17 2.72
N ARG A 23 -7.08 20.99 2.10
CA ARG A 23 -7.47 19.74 2.76
C ARG A 23 -6.45 19.34 3.82
N LEU A 24 -5.16 19.42 3.49
CA LEU A 24 -4.08 19.12 4.43
C LEU A 24 -4.11 20.06 5.63
N LYS A 25 -4.29 21.37 5.40
CA LYS A 25 -4.42 22.37 6.47
C LYS A 25 -5.62 22.09 7.37
N LYS A 26 -6.75 21.64 6.82
CA LYS A 26 -7.93 21.25 7.63
C LYS A 26 -7.63 20.06 8.55
N LEU A 27 -6.93 19.04 8.06
CA LEU A 27 -6.54 17.87 8.88
C LEU A 27 -5.58 18.27 10.01
N VAL A 28 -4.59 19.12 9.71
CA VAL A 28 -3.63 19.61 10.70
C VAL A 28 -4.33 20.48 11.75
N ASN A 29 -5.10 21.48 11.32
CA ASN A 29 -5.81 22.39 12.23
C ASN A 29 -6.88 21.68 13.06
N GLY A 30 -7.48 20.62 12.51
CA GLY A 30 -8.45 19.79 13.22
C GLY A 30 -7.81 18.78 14.18
N GLY A 31 -6.47 18.66 14.21
CA GLY A 31 -5.77 17.68 15.04
C GLY A 31 -5.98 16.22 14.61
N THR A 32 -6.52 15.97 13.42
CA THR A 32 -6.87 14.63 12.93
C THR A 32 -5.86 14.07 11.92
N ILE A 33 -4.79 14.80 11.62
CA ILE A 33 -3.78 14.38 10.65
C ILE A 33 -3.13 13.04 11.01
N LEU A 34 -2.86 12.79 12.30
CA LEU A 34 -2.21 11.55 12.73
C LEU A 34 -3.11 10.34 12.49
N SER A 35 -4.37 10.39 12.93
CA SER A 35 -5.33 9.29 12.75
C SER A 35 -5.59 9.02 11.27
N TYR A 36 -5.73 10.08 10.48
CA TYR A 36 -5.88 9.99 9.03
C TYR A 36 -4.70 9.25 8.37
N LEU A 37 -3.46 9.63 8.70
CA LEU A 37 -2.27 8.98 8.12
C LEU A 37 -2.13 7.53 8.58
N THR A 38 -2.47 7.21 9.84
CA THR A 38 -2.48 5.83 10.33
C THR A 38 -3.53 4.98 9.61
N GLU A 39 -4.72 5.52 9.37
CA GLU A 39 -5.76 4.84 8.61
C GLU A 39 -5.37 4.66 7.14
N LEU A 40 -4.74 5.65 6.54
CA LEU A 40 -4.23 5.56 5.17
C LEU A 40 -3.16 4.48 5.05
N ASP A 41 -2.17 4.45 5.96
CA ASP A 41 -1.08 3.46 5.97
C ASP A 41 -1.63 2.03 6.03
N ARG A 42 -2.55 1.79 6.96
CA ARG A 42 -3.25 0.50 7.07
C ARG A 42 -4.04 0.17 5.80
N SER A 43 -4.81 1.12 5.27
CA SER A 43 -5.69 0.89 4.12
C SER A 43 -4.90 0.61 2.84
N VAL A 44 -3.75 1.26 2.65
CA VAL A 44 -2.84 1.01 1.52
C VAL A 44 -2.24 -0.39 1.62
N ALA A 45 -1.75 -0.79 2.80
CA ALA A 45 -1.24 -2.15 3.01
C ALA A 45 -2.32 -3.22 2.76
N GLU A 46 -3.52 -3.04 3.30
CA GLU A 46 -4.66 -3.95 3.06
C GLU A 46 -5.10 -4.00 1.59
N ALA A 47 -5.01 -2.88 0.86
CA ALA A 47 -5.32 -2.85 -0.56
C ALA A 47 -4.29 -3.61 -1.41
N ILE A 48 -3.00 -3.48 -1.09
CA ILE A 48 -1.93 -4.22 -1.76
C ILE A 48 -2.12 -5.72 -1.55
N GLU A 49 -2.25 -6.19 -0.30
CA GLU A 49 -2.40 -7.63 -0.02
C GLU A 49 -3.67 -8.21 -0.65
N ARG A 50 -4.77 -7.45 -0.70
CA ARG A 50 -5.99 -7.89 -1.41
C ARG A 50 -5.79 -8.05 -2.91
N GLN A 51 -5.00 -7.18 -3.54
CA GLN A 51 -4.71 -7.32 -4.97
C GLN A 51 -3.77 -8.49 -5.24
N VAL A 52 -2.74 -8.65 -4.42
CA VAL A 52 -1.83 -9.80 -4.47
C VAL A 52 -2.60 -11.11 -4.33
N GLY A 53 -3.50 -11.22 -3.35
CA GLY A 53 -4.34 -12.42 -3.18
C GLY A 53 -5.12 -12.78 -4.45
N LYS A 54 -5.73 -11.80 -5.11
CA LYS A 54 -6.47 -12.03 -6.37
C LYS A 54 -5.57 -12.45 -7.53
N MET A 55 -4.34 -11.93 -7.60
CA MET A 55 -3.36 -12.30 -8.62
C MET A 55 -2.95 -13.77 -8.44
N LEU A 56 -2.64 -14.16 -7.20
CA LEU A 56 -2.15 -15.48 -6.85
C LEU A 56 -3.20 -16.59 -6.94
N GLU A 57 -4.49 -16.26 -6.75
CA GLU A 57 -5.61 -17.22 -6.85
C GLU A 57 -5.60 -18.04 -8.15
N ASN A 58 -5.10 -17.44 -9.24
CA ASN A 58 -5.04 -18.09 -10.56
C ASN A 58 -3.60 -18.26 -11.08
N ASP A 59 -2.59 -17.98 -10.26
CA ASP A 59 -1.19 -18.15 -10.64
C ASP A 59 -0.77 -19.62 -10.50
N THR A 60 -0.72 -20.32 -11.64
CA THR A 60 -0.32 -21.72 -11.71
C THR A 60 1.09 -21.99 -11.20
N GLU A 61 2.02 -21.04 -11.31
CA GLU A 61 3.40 -21.19 -10.86
C GLU A 61 3.47 -21.07 -9.34
N TYR A 62 2.76 -20.09 -8.78
CA TYR A 62 2.60 -19.94 -7.32
C TYR A 62 1.96 -21.17 -6.69
N LEU A 63 0.82 -21.62 -7.22
CA LEU A 63 0.08 -22.77 -6.69
C LEU A 63 0.93 -24.05 -6.70
N ARG A 64 1.75 -24.25 -7.73
CA ARG A 64 2.71 -25.36 -7.79
C ARG A 64 3.81 -25.23 -6.75
N ALA A 65 4.39 -24.04 -6.59
CA ALA A 65 5.44 -23.77 -5.61
C ALA A 65 4.93 -24.05 -4.17
N VAL A 66 3.72 -23.61 -3.85
CA VAL A 66 3.05 -23.91 -2.58
C VAL A 66 2.82 -25.41 -2.41
N ALA A 67 2.31 -26.10 -3.44
CA ALA A 67 2.01 -27.54 -3.37
C ALA A 67 3.24 -28.42 -3.11
N VAL A 68 4.42 -28.03 -3.61
CA VAL A 68 5.67 -28.78 -3.40
C VAL A 68 6.49 -28.27 -2.20
N GLY A 69 5.99 -27.26 -1.48
CA GLY A 69 6.68 -26.67 -0.33
C GLY A 69 7.88 -25.79 -0.68
N ASP A 70 7.99 -25.30 -1.92
CA ASP A 70 9.03 -24.36 -2.34
C ASP A 70 8.68 -22.93 -1.86
N LEU A 71 8.90 -22.70 -0.56
CA LEU A 71 8.61 -21.43 0.10
C LEU A 71 9.46 -20.27 -0.43
N ALA A 72 10.66 -20.54 -0.94
CA ALA A 72 11.52 -19.50 -1.50
C ALA A 72 10.92 -18.95 -2.79
N LYS A 73 10.45 -19.85 -3.67
CA LYS A 73 9.78 -19.48 -4.91
C LYS A 73 8.44 -18.80 -4.66
N ALA A 74 7.60 -19.37 -3.78
CA ALA A 74 6.30 -18.78 -3.44
C ALA A 74 6.46 -17.34 -2.92
N ARG A 75 7.39 -17.09 -1.99
CA ARG A 75 7.69 -15.73 -1.49
C ARG A 75 8.23 -14.81 -2.58
N GLY A 76 9.04 -15.33 -3.50
CA GLY A 76 9.52 -14.55 -4.65
C GLY A 76 8.39 -14.02 -5.51
N LEU A 77 7.40 -14.87 -5.81
CA LEU A 77 6.21 -14.53 -6.59
C LEU A 77 5.32 -13.52 -5.85
N GLU A 78 5.03 -13.74 -4.56
CA GLU A 78 4.27 -12.79 -3.75
C GLU A 78 4.94 -11.40 -3.72
N ASN A 79 6.27 -11.35 -3.61
CA ASN A 79 7.00 -10.08 -3.60
C ASN A 79 6.94 -9.37 -4.96
N MET A 80 7.00 -10.12 -6.07
CA MET A 80 6.81 -9.56 -7.40
C MET A 80 5.40 -8.97 -7.54
N ASP A 81 4.38 -9.71 -7.11
CA ASP A 81 2.99 -9.25 -7.18
C ASP A 81 2.73 -8.02 -6.30
N ARG A 82 3.36 -7.93 -5.12
CA ARG A 82 3.32 -6.72 -4.28
C ARG A 82 3.87 -5.50 -5.01
N LEU A 83 4.95 -5.65 -5.77
CA LEU A 83 5.52 -4.56 -6.56
C LEU A 83 4.57 -4.14 -7.69
N ILE A 84 3.95 -5.10 -8.38
CA ILE A 84 2.97 -4.85 -9.45
C ILE A 84 1.72 -4.16 -8.91
N ALA A 85 1.19 -4.64 -7.78
CA ALA A 85 -0.02 -4.10 -7.15
C ALA A 85 0.18 -2.68 -6.58
N ARG A 86 1.42 -2.30 -6.26
CA ARG A 86 1.74 -1.03 -5.61
C ARG A 86 1.31 0.18 -6.44
N ASP A 87 1.66 0.19 -7.72
CA ASP A 87 1.43 1.35 -8.59
C ASP A 87 -0.06 1.70 -8.77
N PRO A 88 -0.97 0.76 -9.11
CA PRO A 88 -2.39 1.06 -9.19
C PRO A 88 -3.00 1.41 -7.83
N VAL A 89 -2.55 0.82 -6.72
CA VAL A 89 -3.01 1.21 -5.38
C VAL A 89 -2.58 2.63 -5.03
N TYR A 90 -1.35 3.01 -5.36
CA TYR A 90 -0.85 4.36 -5.09
C TYR A 90 -1.60 5.40 -5.93
N ALA A 91 -1.85 5.12 -7.21
CA ALA A 91 -2.68 5.97 -8.05
C ALA A 91 -4.08 6.20 -7.45
N ALA A 92 -4.70 5.16 -6.89
CA ALA A 92 -6.06 5.24 -6.36
C ALA A 92 -6.16 5.82 -4.93
N MET A 93 -5.10 5.73 -4.12
CA MET A 93 -5.19 6.02 -2.67
C MET A 93 -4.14 7.01 -2.15
N VAL A 94 -2.98 7.10 -2.79
CA VAL A 94 -1.85 7.92 -2.33
C VAL A 94 -1.85 9.28 -3.04
N TYR A 95 -2.22 9.32 -4.31
CA TYR A 95 -2.23 10.55 -5.12
C TYR A 95 -3.64 11.14 -5.28
N VAL A 96 -4.32 11.38 -4.15
CA VAL A 96 -5.74 11.80 -4.10
C VAL A 96 -6.00 13.11 -3.37
#